data_AF-A0ABC9YIU6-F1
#
_entry.id   AF-A0ABC9YIU6-F1
#
_cell.length_a   1.000
_cell.length_b   1.000
_cell.length_c   1.000
_cell.angle_alpha   90.00
_cell.angle_beta   90.00
_cell.angle_gamma   90.00
#
_symmetry.space_group_name_H-M   'P 1'
#
loop_
_entity.id
_entity.type
_entity.pdbx_description
1 polymer ?
#
loop_
_entity_poly.entity_id
_entity_poly.type
_entity_poly.pdbx_seq_one_letter_code
_entity_poly.pdbx_strand_id
1 'polypeptide(L)'
;MVWSFTPKQLQDPDKVTEYLKGKCCGYSKVWSSGISCLFRDLLGRIPWDKALEERGAQDSWLIFKGHLLQAQERCIPTKRNSGKNTKRPSWMNKELLDKVKHKKEAYRGWKQGQVAWEEYREIVRAARDEVRKAKALIEISLARDVKDNKKSFYRYVSEKRKMSENVGPPPE
;
A
#
# COMPACT_ATOMS: atom_id res chain seq x y z
N MET A 1 -7.30 -2.04 -27.15
CA MET A 1 -8.61 -1.39 -26.92
C MET A 1 -8.41 0.12 -26.95
N VAL A 2 -8.83 0.76 -28.03
CA VAL A 2 -8.93 2.21 -28.14
C VAL A 2 -10.19 2.61 -27.37
N TRP A 3 -10.03 3.36 -26.28
CA TRP A 3 -11.16 3.75 -25.42
C TRP A 3 -11.78 5.03 -25.96
N SER A 4 -13.07 5.00 -26.28
CA SER A 4 -13.86 6.14 -26.73
C SER A 4 -14.45 6.90 -25.53
N PHE A 5 -13.61 7.67 -24.83
CA PHE A 5 -14.12 8.79 -24.03
C PHE A 5 -14.41 9.94 -24.99
N THR A 6 -15.66 10.37 -25.09
CA THR A 6 -15.96 11.63 -25.78
C THR A 6 -15.55 12.80 -24.87
N PRO A 7 -15.05 13.93 -25.41
CA PRO A 7 -14.67 15.11 -24.61
C PRO A 7 -15.74 15.56 -23.62
N LYS A 8 -17.03 15.36 -23.97
CA LYS A 8 -18.19 15.62 -23.10
C LYS A 8 -18.26 14.74 -21.85
N GLN A 9 -17.73 13.51 -21.88
CA GLN A 9 -17.74 12.61 -20.72
C GLN A 9 -16.61 12.95 -19.73
N LEU A 10 -15.56 13.66 -20.17
CA LEU A 10 -14.51 14.20 -19.31
C LEU A 10 -14.91 15.48 -18.57
N GLN A 11 -15.98 16.16 -19.03
CA GLN A 11 -16.53 17.35 -18.39
C GLN A 11 -17.42 17.04 -17.18
N ASP A 12 -17.87 15.79 -17.03
CA ASP A 12 -18.69 15.36 -15.91
C ASP A 12 -17.79 14.84 -14.77
N PRO A 13 -17.59 15.62 -13.69
CA PRO A 13 -16.71 15.23 -12.60
C PRO A 13 -17.20 14.00 -11.85
N ASP A 14 -18.50 13.69 -11.89
CA ASP A 14 -19.05 12.48 -11.26
C ASP A 14 -18.66 11.23 -12.05
N LYS A 15 -18.69 11.29 -13.38
CA LYS A 15 -18.23 10.19 -14.25
C LYS A 15 -16.74 9.96 -14.18
N VAL A 16 -15.95 11.03 -14.13
CA VAL A 16 -14.49 10.95 -13.92
C VAL A 16 -14.19 10.31 -12.56
N THR A 17 -14.94 10.69 -11.53
CA THR A 17 -14.80 10.13 -10.18
C THR A 17 -15.17 8.64 -10.14
N GLU A 18 -16.26 8.23 -10.79
CA GLU A 18 -16.70 6.83 -10.89
C GLU A 18 -15.68 5.96 -11.66
N TYR A 19 -15.13 6.47 -12.75
CA TYR A 19 -14.05 5.82 -13.50
C TYR A 19 -12.77 5.63 -12.66
N LEU A 20 -12.39 6.62 -11.85
CA LEU A 20 -11.22 6.54 -10.98
C LEU A 20 -11.40 5.56 -9.82
N LYS A 21 -12.63 5.44 -9.29
CA LYS A 21 -12.97 4.42 -8.29
C LYS A 21 -12.74 3.00 -8.81
N GLY A 22 -13.00 2.74 -10.10
CA GLY A 22 -12.80 1.42 -10.72
C GLY A 22 -11.36 1.07 -11.09
N LYS A 23 -10.48 2.06 -11.34
CA LYS A 23 -9.09 1.82 -11.78
C LYS A 23 -8.05 1.80 -10.68
N CYS A 24 -8.32 2.42 -9.55
CA CYS A 24 -7.39 2.49 -8.45
C CYS A 24 -7.68 1.38 -7.43
N CYS A 25 -7.11 0.19 -7.67
CA CYS A 25 -6.99 -0.87 -6.66
C CYS A 25 -6.09 -0.36 -5.52
N GLY A 26 -6.67 0.37 -4.56
CA GLY A 26 -5.93 0.95 -3.45
C GLY A 26 -6.62 2.09 -2.69
N TYR A 27 -7.85 2.47 -3.03
CA TYR A 27 -8.60 3.46 -2.25
C TYR A 27 -9.15 2.86 -0.95
N SER A 28 -8.26 2.59 0.00
CA SER A 28 -8.65 2.36 1.38
C SER A 28 -9.09 3.68 2.01
N LYS A 29 -10.40 3.82 2.27
CA LYS A 29 -11.07 4.61 3.34
C LYS A 29 -10.53 6.02 3.70
N VAL A 30 -9.87 6.73 2.78
CA VAL A 30 -9.54 8.16 2.92
C VAL A 30 -10.21 8.97 1.80
N TRP A 31 -11.42 8.57 1.42
CA TRP A 31 -12.35 9.44 0.72
C TRP A 31 -13.43 9.86 1.72
N SER A 32 -13.02 10.58 2.76
CA SER A 32 -13.97 11.37 3.55
C SER A 32 -14.63 12.38 2.59
N SER A 33 -15.91 12.70 2.80
CA SER A 33 -16.68 13.60 1.92
C SER A 33 -15.96 14.93 1.61
N GLY A 34 -15.06 15.39 2.49
CA GLY A 34 -14.22 16.59 2.29
C GLY A 34 -13.07 16.48 1.26
N ILE A 35 -12.54 15.28 0.99
CA ILE A 35 -11.47 15.09 -0.01
C ILE A 35 -12.08 15.03 -1.42
N SER A 36 -13.27 14.44 -1.52
CA SER A 36 -14.05 14.39 -2.76
C SER A 36 -14.49 15.78 -3.24
N CYS A 37 -14.91 16.69 -2.34
CA CYS A 37 -15.30 18.05 -2.74
C CYS A 37 -14.10 18.89 -3.19
N LEU A 38 -12.95 18.83 -2.51
CA LEU A 38 -11.74 19.55 -2.92
C LEU A 38 -11.20 19.06 -4.26
N PHE A 39 -11.27 17.76 -4.52
CA PHE A 39 -10.85 17.18 -5.79
C PHE A 39 -11.76 17.61 -6.93
N ARG A 40 -13.08 17.60 -6.69
CA ARG A 40 -14.10 18.09 -7.62
C ARG A 40 -13.90 19.58 -7.94
N ASP A 41 -13.63 20.41 -6.93
CA ASP A 41 -13.39 21.84 -7.11
C ASP A 41 -12.11 22.12 -7.90
N LEU A 42 -11.03 21.36 -7.65
CA LEU A 42 -9.77 21.52 -8.38
C LEU A 42 -9.89 21.18 -9.87
N LEU A 43 -10.62 20.11 -10.20
CA LEU A 43 -10.84 19.72 -11.59
C LEU A 43 -11.93 20.57 -12.28
N GLY A 44 -12.95 21.03 -11.54
CA GLY A 44 -14.02 21.88 -12.05
C GLY A 44 -13.60 23.32 -12.35
N ARG A 45 -12.51 23.81 -11.74
CA ARG A 45 -11.94 25.16 -12.02
C ARG A 45 -11.11 25.23 -13.29
N ILE A 46 -10.77 24.09 -13.90
CA ILE A 46 -9.93 24.06 -15.10
C ILE A 46 -10.82 24.35 -16.31
N PRO A 47 -10.48 25.35 -17.15
CA PRO A 47 -11.23 25.64 -18.38
C PRO A 47 -10.88 24.59 -19.44
N TRP A 48 -11.46 23.39 -19.31
CA TRP A 48 -11.20 22.24 -20.17
C TRP A 48 -11.43 22.53 -21.64
N ASP A 49 -12.41 23.39 -21.96
CA ASP A 49 -12.71 23.77 -23.33
C ASP A 49 -11.51 24.45 -24.01
N LYS A 50 -10.79 25.32 -23.28
CA LYS A 50 -9.56 25.98 -23.76
C LYS A 50 -8.32 25.10 -23.64
N ALA A 51 -8.27 24.24 -22.62
CA ALA A 51 -7.13 23.36 -22.37
C ALA A 51 -7.04 22.21 -23.39
N LEU A 52 -8.18 21.82 -23.96
CA LEU A 52 -8.33 20.74 -24.93
C LEU A 52 -8.66 21.26 -26.34
N GLU A 53 -8.90 22.57 -26.51
CA GLU A 53 -9.07 23.20 -27.82
C GLU A 53 -7.82 23.00 -28.69
N GLU A 54 -8.03 22.65 -29.96
CA GLU A 54 -6.99 22.49 -30.99
C GLU A 54 -5.99 21.34 -30.77
N ARG A 55 -6.16 20.48 -29.77
CA ARG A 55 -5.21 19.40 -29.47
C ARG A 55 -5.70 18.02 -29.88
N GLY A 56 -4.76 17.20 -30.38
CA GLY A 56 -5.04 15.80 -30.70
C GLY A 56 -5.44 14.99 -29.46
N ALA A 57 -6.15 13.88 -29.67
CA ALA A 57 -6.66 13.04 -28.58
C ALA A 57 -5.56 12.59 -27.59
N GLN A 58 -4.34 12.38 -28.07
CA GLN A 58 -3.19 11.97 -27.26
C GLN A 58 -2.66 13.09 -26.36
N ASP A 59 -2.55 14.33 -26.89
CA ASP A 59 -2.08 15.49 -26.13
C ASP A 59 -3.12 15.93 -25.10
N SER A 60 -4.40 15.92 -25.50
CA SER A 60 -5.54 16.14 -24.62
C SER A 60 -5.57 15.14 -23.45
N TRP A 61 -5.24 13.87 -23.70
CA TRP A 61 -5.13 12.86 -22.64
C TRP A 61 -3.94 13.11 -21.69
N LEU A 62 -2.79 13.55 -22.20
CA LEU A 62 -1.62 13.85 -21.36
C LEU A 62 -1.88 15.04 -20.43
N ILE A 63 -2.52 16.09 -20.93
CA ILE A 63 -2.91 17.27 -20.15
C ILE A 63 -3.92 16.89 -19.06
N PHE A 64 -4.94 16.13 -19.44
CA PHE A 64 -5.93 15.61 -18.50
C PHE A 64 -5.27 14.78 -17.39
N LYS A 65 -4.38 13.85 -17.76
CA LYS A 65 -3.64 13.02 -16.80
C LYS A 65 -2.75 13.84 -15.88
N GLY A 66 -2.11 14.89 -16.38
CA GLY A 66 -1.28 15.78 -15.58
C GLY A 66 -2.08 16.51 -14.49
N HIS A 67 -3.20 17.14 -14.85
CA HIS A 67 -4.07 17.82 -13.90
C HIS A 67 -4.73 16.86 -12.91
N LEU A 68 -5.08 15.67 -13.36
CA LEU A 68 -5.59 14.61 -12.51
C LEU A 68 -4.59 14.21 -11.41
N LEU A 69 -3.33 13.99 -11.79
CA LEU A 69 -2.26 13.65 -10.85
C LEU A 69 -1.97 14.80 -9.88
N GLN A 70 -2.01 16.04 -10.38
CA GLN A 70 -1.83 17.24 -9.55
C GLN A 70 -2.95 17.40 -8.51
N ALA A 71 -4.20 17.17 -8.92
CA ALA A 71 -5.35 17.20 -8.01
C ALA A 71 -5.26 16.05 -6.98
N GLN A 72 -4.83 14.87 -7.42
CA GLN A 72 -4.60 13.72 -6.55
C GLN A 72 -3.51 14.01 -5.48
N GLU A 73 -2.41 14.62 -5.87
CA GLU A 73 -1.30 14.96 -4.96
C GLU A 73 -1.70 16.01 -3.91
N ARG A 74 -2.57 16.96 -4.27
CA ARG A 74 -3.08 17.98 -3.35
C ARG A 74 -4.18 17.46 -2.42
N CYS A 75 -5.04 16.57 -2.90
CA CYS A 75 -6.20 16.07 -2.16
C CYS A 75 -5.88 14.85 -1.30
N ILE A 76 -4.92 14.02 -1.70
CA ILE A 76 -4.44 12.91 -0.91
C ILE A 76 -3.20 13.42 -0.19
N PRO A 77 -3.24 13.62 1.14
CA PRO A 77 -2.01 13.78 1.89
C PRO A 77 -1.19 12.53 1.61
N THR A 78 -0.14 12.67 0.80
CA THR A 78 0.91 11.67 0.71
C THR A 78 1.65 11.77 2.02
N LYS A 79 1.02 11.25 3.07
CA LYS A 79 1.74 10.86 4.26
C LYS A 79 2.72 9.83 3.73
N ARG A 80 3.95 10.27 3.39
CA ARG A 80 5.12 9.39 3.42
C ARG A 80 4.95 8.72 4.77
N ASN A 81 4.63 7.43 4.76
CA ASN A 81 4.55 6.64 5.98
C ASN A 81 5.90 6.84 6.63
N SER A 82 5.97 7.82 7.54
CA SER A 82 7.22 8.41 7.98
C SER A 82 7.78 7.45 8.99
N GLY A 83 8.35 6.35 8.50
CA GLY A 83 9.18 5.41 9.22
C GLY A 83 8.71 4.98 10.61
N LYS A 84 7.43 5.07 10.99
CA LYS A 84 7.03 4.67 12.35
C LYS A 84 7.14 3.15 12.56
N ASN A 85 7.40 2.40 11.49
CA ASN A 85 7.75 0.98 11.48
C ASN A 85 9.26 0.71 11.31
N THR A 86 10.15 1.70 11.50
CA THR A 86 11.61 1.45 11.51
C THR A 86 12.07 0.71 12.76
N LYS A 87 11.25 0.71 13.82
CA LYS A 87 11.56 -0.05 15.03
C LYS A 87 11.44 -1.53 14.72
N ARG A 88 12.61 -2.14 14.52
CA ARG A 88 12.82 -3.57 14.39
C ARG A 88 12.06 -4.29 15.51
N PRO A 89 11.12 -5.20 15.20
CA PRO A 89 10.43 -5.98 16.21
C PRO A 89 11.45 -6.72 17.08
N SER A 90 11.16 -6.87 18.38
CA SER A 90 12.07 -7.52 19.33
C SER A 90 12.45 -8.95 18.92
N TRP A 91 11.60 -9.63 18.14
CA TRP A 91 11.84 -10.98 17.61
C TRP A 91 12.71 -11.08 16.38
N MET A 92 13.05 -9.96 15.76
CA MET A 92 13.77 -9.97 14.51
C MET A 92 15.27 -9.93 14.81
N ASN A 93 15.96 -11.07 14.90
CA ASN A 93 17.42 -11.16 15.01
C ASN A 93 18.10 -11.05 13.61
N LYS A 94 19.43 -10.92 13.56
CA LYS A 94 20.18 -10.70 12.28
C LYS A 94 20.00 -11.90 11.34
N GLU A 95 20.05 -13.10 11.89
CA GLU A 95 19.89 -14.35 11.15
C GLU A 95 18.52 -14.48 10.48
N LEU A 96 17.44 -14.09 11.17
CA LEU A 96 16.08 -14.09 10.61
C LEU A 96 15.93 -13.06 9.49
N LEU A 97 16.61 -11.92 9.59
CA LEU A 97 16.66 -10.96 8.49
C LEU A 97 17.32 -11.58 7.26
N ASP A 98 18.42 -12.29 7.45
CA ASP A 98 19.13 -12.94 6.35
C ASP A 98 18.28 -14.07 5.74
N LYS A 99 17.53 -14.84 6.54
CA LYS A 99 16.51 -15.79 6.03
C LYS A 99 15.39 -15.10 5.24
N VAL A 100 14.93 -13.93 5.69
CA VAL A 100 13.91 -13.14 4.96
C VAL A 100 14.46 -12.58 3.65
N LYS A 101 15.73 -12.15 3.61
CA LYS A 101 16.41 -11.73 2.38
C LYS A 101 16.56 -12.90 1.42
N HIS A 102 17.03 -14.03 1.91
CA HIS A 102 17.18 -15.25 1.12
C HIS A 102 15.85 -15.69 0.50
N LYS A 103 14.75 -15.61 1.25
CA LYS A 103 13.40 -15.83 0.71
C LYS A 103 13.03 -14.85 -0.41
N LYS A 104 13.42 -13.57 -0.32
CA LYS A 104 13.18 -12.57 -1.37
C LYS A 104 14.01 -12.86 -2.62
N GLU A 105 15.25 -13.30 -2.46
CA GLU A 105 16.13 -13.69 -3.56
C GLU A 105 15.60 -14.94 -4.26
N ALA A 106 15.19 -15.96 -3.50
CA ALA A 106 14.55 -17.15 -4.04
C ALA A 106 13.27 -16.82 -4.83
N TYR A 107 12.45 -15.87 -4.35
CA TYR A 107 11.29 -15.39 -5.10
C TYR A 107 11.67 -14.72 -6.44
N ARG A 108 12.74 -13.92 -6.44
CA ARG A 108 13.25 -13.28 -7.67
C ARG A 108 13.75 -14.32 -8.66
N GLY A 109 14.54 -15.28 -8.18
CA GLY A 109 15.06 -16.38 -8.99
C GLY A 109 13.95 -17.25 -9.57
N TRP A 110 12.96 -17.63 -8.76
CA TRP A 110 11.80 -18.40 -9.22
C TRP A 110 10.99 -17.63 -10.27
N LYS A 111 10.74 -16.33 -10.04
CA LYS A 111 10.02 -15.48 -11.00
C LYS A 111 10.77 -15.33 -12.33
N GLN A 112 12.09 -15.46 -12.32
CA GLN A 112 12.95 -15.38 -13.50
C GLN A 112 13.23 -16.76 -14.12
N GLY A 113 12.67 -17.85 -13.58
CA GLY A 113 12.90 -19.22 -14.06
C GLY A 113 14.29 -19.79 -13.71
N GLN A 114 15.04 -19.13 -12.84
CA GLN A 114 16.38 -19.55 -12.40
C GLN A 114 16.37 -20.55 -11.24
N VAL A 115 15.25 -20.62 -10.51
CA VAL A 115 15.08 -21.45 -9.31
C VAL A 115 13.85 -22.33 -9.49
N ALA A 116 13.99 -23.63 -9.21
CA ALA A 116 12.89 -24.56 -9.27
C ALA A 116 11.81 -24.21 -8.23
N TRP A 117 10.55 -24.51 -8.54
CA TRP A 117 9.45 -24.22 -7.62
C TRP A 117 9.62 -24.91 -6.25
N GLU A 118 10.14 -26.14 -6.26
CA GLU A 118 10.39 -26.97 -5.09
C GLU A 118 11.40 -26.31 -4.16
N GLU A 119 12.52 -25.82 -4.70
CA GLU A 119 13.57 -25.13 -3.94
C GLU A 119 13.04 -23.84 -3.30
N TYR A 120 12.31 -23.04 -4.07
CA TYR A 120 11.65 -21.84 -3.53
C TYR A 120 10.67 -22.19 -2.41
N ARG A 121 9.87 -23.25 -2.57
CA ARG A 121 8.87 -23.68 -1.59
C ARG A 121 9.53 -24.07 -0.26
N GLU A 122 10.64 -24.82 -0.31
CA GLU A 122 11.36 -25.23 0.89
C GLU A 122 12.04 -24.03 1.59
N ILE A 123 12.63 -23.10 0.84
CA ILE A 123 13.18 -21.85 1.39
C ILE A 123 12.08 -21.04 2.10
N VAL A 124 10.89 -20.93 1.50
CA VAL A 124 9.75 -20.22 2.10
C VAL A 124 9.28 -20.90 3.38
N ARG A 125 9.17 -22.23 3.40
CA ARG A 125 8.76 -23.01 4.58
C ARG A 125 9.76 -22.84 5.72
N ALA A 126 11.04 -23.08 5.46
CA ALA A 126 12.11 -22.93 6.45
C ALA A 126 12.12 -21.51 7.04
N ALA A 127 12.05 -20.47 6.21
CA ALA A 127 12.02 -19.10 6.69
C ALA A 127 10.78 -18.79 7.55
N ARG A 128 9.61 -19.35 7.21
CA ARG A 128 8.37 -19.18 8.01
C ARG A 128 8.48 -19.85 9.36
N ASP A 129 9.02 -21.06 9.42
CA ASP A 129 9.10 -21.83 10.66
C ASP A 129 10.10 -21.22 11.63
N GLU A 130 11.19 -20.68 11.14
CA GLU A 130 12.17 -19.96 11.95
C GLU A 130 11.60 -18.68 12.55
N VAL A 131 10.84 -17.92 11.74
CA VAL A 131 10.12 -16.74 12.26
C VAL A 131 9.09 -17.13 13.31
N ARG A 132 8.38 -18.27 13.15
CA ARG A 132 7.45 -18.78 14.15
C ARG A 132 8.16 -19.16 15.45
N LYS A 133 9.27 -19.90 15.37
CA LYS A 133 10.08 -20.29 16.53
C LYS A 133 10.59 -19.07 17.30
N ALA A 134 11.17 -18.10 16.60
CA ALA A 134 11.70 -16.90 17.23
C ALA A 134 10.63 -16.05 17.94
N LYS A 135 9.44 -15.94 17.33
CA LYS A 135 8.29 -15.28 17.97
C LYS A 135 7.84 -16.04 19.22
N ALA A 136 7.71 -17.37 19.13
CA ALA A 136 7.31 -18.20 20.26
C ALA A 136 8.30 -18.09 21.42
N LEU A 137 9.61 -18.10 21.15
CA LEU A 137 10.65 -17.95 22.18
C LEU A 137 10.52 -16.64 22.95
N ILE A 138 10.24 -15.54 22.25
CA ILE A 138 10.04 -14.24 22.91
C ILE A 138 8.75 -14.19 23.69
N GLU A 139 7.65 -14.72 23.13
CA GLU A 139 6.38 -14.80 23.85
C GLU A 139 6.53 -15.64 25.13
N ILE A 140 7.31 -16.73 25.10
CA ILE A 140 7.66 -17.54 26.28
C ILE A 140 8.48 -16.73 27.28
N SER A 141 9.53 -16.02 26.85
CA SER A 141 10.33 -15.20 27.76
C SER A 141 9.50 -14.10 28.45
N LEU A 142 8.64 -13.42 27.69
CA LEU A 142 7.75 -12.39 28.21
C LEU A 142 6.71 -12.95 29.17
N ALA A 143 6.20 -14.16 28.93
CA ALA A 143 5.25 -14.82 29.80
C ALA A 143 5.89 -15.26 31.13
N ARG A 144 7.14 -15.72 31.09
CA ARG A 144 7.91 -16.08 32.30
C ARG A 144 8.21 -14.84 33.15
N ASP A 145 8.60 -13.76 32.50
CA ASP A 145 9.02 -12.52 33.19
C ASP A 145 7.84 -11.60 33.53
N VAL A 146 6.58 -12.03 33.36
CA VAL A 146 5.40 -11.17 33.61
C VAL A 146 5.33 -10.68 35.06
N LYS A 147 5.77 -11.52 36.01
CA LYS A 147 5.72 -11.22 37.44
C LYS A 147 6.69 -10.10 37.80
N ASP A 148 7.89 -10.11 37.22
CA ASP A 148 8.96 -9.17 37.54
C ASP A 148 8.96 -7.95 36.59
N ASN A 149 8.47 -8.12 35.35
CA ASN A 149 8.50 -7.12 34.29
C ASN A 149 7.18 -7.02 33.53
N LYS A 150 6.10 -6.74 34.26
CA LYS A 150 4.75 -6.54 33.72
C LYS A 150 4.72 -5.52 32.55
N LYS A 151 5.54 -4.47 32.62
CA LYS A 151 5.60 -3.39 31.61
C LYS A 151 6.06 -3.88 30.23
N SER A 152 7.00 -4.83 30.15
CA SER A 152 7.50 -5.35 28.87
C SER A 152 6.43 -6.16 28.13
N PHE A 153 5.66 -6.96 28.87
CA PHE A 153 4.57 -7.78 28.34
C PHE A 153 3.46 -6.91 27.73
N TYR A 154 2.92 -5.94 28.48
CA TYR A 154 1.86 -5.06 27.94
C TYR A 154 2.37 -4.20 26.78
N ARG A 155 3.64 -3.78 26.79
CA ARG A 155 4.26 -3.10 25.64
C ARG A 155 4.23 -3.99 24.40
N TYR A 156 4.66 -5.25 24.50
CA TYR A 156 4.63 -6.21 23.39
C TYR A 156 3.20 -6.43 22.86
N VAL A 157 2.22 -6.61 23.74
CA VAL A 157 0.80 -6.75 23.35
C VAL A 157 0.29 -5.51 22.62
N SER A 158 0.62 -4.32 23.11
CA SER A 158 0.23 -3.06 22.47
C SER A 158 0.88 -2.86 21.10
N GLU A 159 2.15 -3.24 20.93
CA GLU A 159 2.85 -3.22 19.64
C GLU A 159 2.21 -4.22 18.66
N LYS A 160 1.82 -5.41 19.12
CA LYS A 160 1.13 -6.43 18.31
C LYS A 160 -0.25 -5.97 17.82
N ARG A 161 -1.05 -5.33 18.69
CA ARG A 161 -2.37 -4.76 18.31
C ARG A 161 -2.25 -3.65 17.27
N LYS A 162 -1.25 -2.77 17.40
CA LYS A 162 -0.98 -1.72 16.41
C LYS A 162 -0.61 -2.29 15.04
N MET A 163 0.11 -3.41 14.98
CA MET A 163 0.44 -4.04 13.69
C MET A 163 -0.80 -4.61 12.98
N SER A 164 -1.79 -5.15 13.68
CA SER A 164 -3.01 -5.68 13.07
C SER A 164 -3.95 -4.58 12.56
N GLU A 165 -3.98 -3.43 13.23
CA GLU A 165 -4.84 -2.30 12.85
C GLU A 165 -4.44 -1.66 11.51
N ASN A 166 -3.21 -1.87 11.06
CA ASN A 166 -2.72 -1.43 9.75
C ASN A 166 -3.09 -2.39 8.60
N VAL A 167 -3.64 -3.57 8.88
CA VAL A 167 -4.11 -4.53 7.88
C VAL A 167 -5.63 -4.39 7.80
N GLY A 168 -6.10 -3.50 6.94
CA GLY A 168 -7.53 -3.28 6.75
C GLY A 168 -8.25 -4.57 6.30
N PRO A 169 -9.52 -4.78 6.70
CA PRO A 169 -10.28 -5.96 6.28
C PRO A 169 -10.45 -5.99 4.75
N PRO A 170 -10.50 -7.20 4.13
CA PRO A 170 -10.76 -7.34 2.71
C PRO A 170 -12.08 -6.66 2.34
N PRO A 171 -12.17 -5.98 1.19
CA PRO A 171 -13.45 -5.48 0.69
C PRO A 171 -14.37 -6.68 0.40
N GLU A 172 -15.60 -6.60 0.94
CA GLU A 172 -16.73 -7.48 0.60
C GLU A 172 -17.19 -7.28 -0.84
#